data_AF-A0A173UWI2-F1
#
_entry.id   AF-A0A173UWI2-F1
#
_cell.length_a   1.000
_cell.length_b   1.000
_cell.length_c   1.000
_cell.angle_alpha   90.00
_cell.angle_beta   90.00
_cell.angle_gamma   90.00
#
_symmetry.space_group_name_H-M   'P 1'
#
loop_
_entity.id
_entity.type
_entity.pdbx_description
1 polymer ?
#
loop_
_entity_poly.entity_id
_entity_poly.type
_entity_poly.pdbx_seq_one_letter_code
_entity_poly.pdbx_strand_id
1 'polypeptide(L)'
;MQTPKKFSSFSDQVSWISDEKGIKIKDREYAEEMLRQIGYFPLMGGYKHLFRISNTKKYKAGTSFEEIVSLYKFDAELRELFFKYLLQIERQMRSLMSYYFTEMYGAEQKQYLDANNYNNTKRNHATIVKLIATLKRATTTTDYTYINYYRKTYGEIPLWVLANVLTFGNLSKMFRVFPQSLKSKVSKNFEPLNQHQMEQFLSVLTKYRNVCAHGERLFTYRTVDAIADTPLHKKLSLPQSGNQYEKGKQDLFAVVIAFRYLLPGKDFLEFKRKLIKEIDRVNREVEHISEVELLNKMGFPKNWKNITRYHLK
;
A
#
# COMPACT_ATOMS: atom_id res chain seq x y z
N MET A 1 5.19 8.02 37.88
CA MET A 1 5.82 8.53 36.64
C MET A 1 6.61 7.42 35.99
N GLN A 2 6.50 7.20 34.67
CA GLN A 2 7.36 6.23 33.99
C GLN A 2 8.76 6.84 33.87
N THR A 3 9.78 6.11 34.29
CA THR A 3 11.18 6.52 34.12
C THR A 3 11.53 6.60 32.63
N PRO A 4 12.29 7.62 32.21
CA PRO A 4 12.74 7.72 30.83
C PRO A 4 13.60 6.51 30.47
N LYS A 5 13.44 6.00 29.24
CA LYS A 5 14.23 4.88 28.75
C LYS A 5 15.70 5.29 28.68
N LYS A 6 16.57 4.51 29.33
CA LYS A 6 18.02 4.73 29.30
C LYS A 6 18.63 4.13 28.03
N PHE A 7 19.77 4.68 27.63
CA PHE A 7 20.61 4.10 26.59
C PHE A 7 21.05 2.68 26.99
N SER A 8 21.16 1.80 26.00
CA SER A 8 21.64 0.42 26.16
C SER A 8 22.48 0.05 24.93
N SER A 9 23.61 -0.62 25.14
CA SER A 9 24.40 -1.15 24.02
C SER A 9 23.66 -2.29 23.32
N PHE A 10 24.09 -2.70 22.12
CA PHE A 10 23.48 -3.83 21.43
C PHE A 10 23.61 -5.13 22.24
N SER A 11 24.77 -5.34 22.87
CA SER A 11 24.98 -6.49 23.74
C SER A 11 24.03 -6.47 24.95
N ASP A 12 23.85 -5.32 25.59
CA ASP A 12 22.87 -5.17 26.69
C ASP A 12 21.44 -5.44 26.23
N GLN A 13 21.08 -4.99 25.02
CA GLN A 13 19.76 -5.26 24.43
C GLN A 13 19.54 -6.75 24.20
N VAL A 14 20.57 -7.47 23.73
CA VAL A 14 20.50 -8.92 23.53
C VAL A 14 20.35 -9.66 24.86
N SER A 15 21.14 -9.29 25.88
CA SER A 15 20.95 -9.86 27.23
C SER A 15 19.55 -9.55 27.78
N TRP A 16 19.05 -8.34 27.62
CA TRP A 16 17.68 -7.97 28.03
C TRP A 16 16.59 -8.78 27.29
N ILE A 17 16.78 -9.09 26.01
CA ILE A 17 15.84 -9.93 25.24
C ILE A 17 15.84 -11.36 25.78
N SER A 18 17.02 -11.92 26.08
CA SER A 18 17.15 -13.25 26.67
C SER A 18 16.54 -13.29 28.08
N ASP A 19 17.08 -12.47 28.97
CA ASP A 19 16.93 -12.68 30.42
C ASP A 19 15.60 -12.10 30.93
N GLU A 20 15.22 -10.91 30.45
CA GLU A 20 14.01 -10.20 30.92
C GLU A 20 12.77 -10.51 30.08
N LYS A 21 12.93 -10.90 28.81
CA LYS A 21 11.79 -11.28 27.94
C LYS A 21 11.59 -12.77 27.80
N GLY A 22 12.56 -13.60 28.20
CA GLY A 22 12.50 -15.04 28.06
C GLY A 22 12.47 -15.51 26.60
N ILE A 23 13.07 -14.73 25.70
CA ILE A 23 13.13 -15.04 24.26
C ILE A 23 14.43 -15.80 24.01
N LYS A 24 14.33 -16.96 23.36
CA LYS A 24 15.50 -17.77 23.03
C LYS A 24 16.33 -17.09 21.95
N ILE A 25 17.64 -17.06 22.12
CA ILE A 25 18.59 -16.53 21.14
C ILE A 25 19.53 -17.67 20.80
N LYS A 26 19.52 -18.13 19.54
CA LYS A 26 20.36 -19.25 19.10
C LYS A 26 21.78 -18.77 18.80
N ASP A 27 21.87 -17.60 18.20
CA ASP A 27 23.13 -16.96 17.82
C ASP A 27 23.14 -15.50 18.32
N ARG A 28 24.03 -15.23 19.27
CA ARG A 28 24.14 -13.93 19.93
C ARG A 28 24.73 -12.88 18.98
N GLU A 29 25.73 -13.24 18.18
CA GLU A 29 26.37 -12.34 17.22
C GLU A 29 25.38 -11.94 16.14
N TYR A 30 24.62 -12.91 15.64
CA TYR A 30 23.52 -12.65 14.71
C TYR A 30 22.48 -11.69 15.31
N ALA A 31 22.11 -11.88 16.58
CA ALA A 31 21.15 -11.00 17.23
C ALA A 31 21.65 -9.56 17.37
N GLU A 32 22.91 -9.37 17.75
CA GLU A 32 23.53 -8.04 17.82
C GLU A 32 23.58 -7.38 16.44
N GLU A 33 23.91 -8.12 15.38
CA GLU A 33 23.95 -7.60 14.01
C GLU A 33 22.55 -7.21 13.50
N MET A 34 21.53 -8.02 13.75
CA MET A 34 20.15 -7.67 13.37
C MET A 34 19.64 -6.44 14.12
N LEU A 35 19.97 -6.29 15.41
CA LEU A 35 19.64 -5.08 16.16
C LEU A 35 20.40 -3.85 15.67
N ARG A 36 21.64 -4.01 15.18
CA ARG A 36 22.42 -2.95 14.55
C ARG A 36 21.80 -2.49 13.23
N GLN A 37 21.40 -3.43 12.38
CA GLN A 37 20.85 -3.14 11.04
C GLN A 37 19.41 -2.60 11.10
N ILE A 38 18.56 -3.18 11.96
CA ILE A 38 17.11 -2.90 11.99
C ILE A 38 16.74 -1.93 13.12
N GLY A 39 17.46 -2.00 14.24
CA GLY A 39 17.10 -1.32 15.48
C GLY A 39 16.13 -2.12 16.35
N TYR A 40 16.31 -2.01 17.68
CA TYR A 40 15.45 -2.67 18.66
C TYR A 40 13.97 -2.26 18.56
N PHE A 41 13.69 -0.96 18.37
CA PHE A 41 12.30 -0.48 18.35
C PHE A 41 11.48 -0.99 17.15
N PRO A 42 11.97 -0.90 15.89
CA PRO A 42 11.25 -1.46 14.74
C PRO A 42 11.06 -2.98 14.85
N LEU A 43 12.07 -3.71 15.31
CA LEU A 43 12.02 -5.17 15.42
C LEU A 43 11.16 -5.62 16.61
N MET A 44 11.62 -5.35 17.84
CA MET A 44 10.96 -5.83 19.05
C MET A 44 9.69 -5.05 19.35
N GLY A 45 9.72 -3.72 19.19
CA GLY A 45 8.54 -2.87 19.39
C GLY A 45 7.43 -3.16 18.38
N GLY A 46 7.81 -3.30 17.11
CA GLY A 46 6.89 -3.54 16.00
C GLY A 46 6.21 -4.90 16.04
N TYR A 47 6.95 -5.98 16.26
CA TYR A 47 6.45 -7.35 15.99
C TYR A 47 6.05 -8.15 17.24
N LYS A 48 6.40 -7.69 18.44
CA LYS A 48 6.10 -8.38 19.72
C LYS A 48 4.67 -8.87 19.90
N HIS A 49 3.68 -8.16 19.38
CA HIS A 49 2.28 -8.43 19.71
C HIS A 49 1.77 -9.78 19.20
N LEU A 50 2.38 -10.34 18.16
CA LEU A 50 2.00 -11.64 17.60
C LEU A 50 2.66 -12.82 18.33
N PHE A 51 3.78 -12.54 18.98
CA PHE A 51 4.52 -13.50 19.81
C PHE A 51 4.14 -13.43 21.28
N ARG A 52 3.20 -12.56 21.66
CA ARG A 52 2.71 -12.45 23.05
C ARG A 52 1.44 -13.25 23.27
N ILE A 53 1.30 -13.75 24.49
CA ILE A 53 0.03 -14.33 24.96
C ILE A 53 -0.96 -13.17 25.11
N SER A 54 -2.16 -13.31 24.53
CA SER A 54 -3.18 -12.28 24.52
C SER A 54 -3.44 -11.72 25.92
N ASN A 55 -3.63 -10.40 26.03
CA ASN A 55 -3.84 -9.66 27.27
C ASN A 55 -2.69 -9.75 28.31
N THR A 56 -1.51 -10.25 27.94
CA THR A 56 -0.34 -10.28 28.81
C THR A 56 0.85 -9.53 28.21
N LYS A 57 1.86 -9.25 29.03
CA LYS A 57 3.18 -8.76 28.58
C LYS A 57 4.17 -9.89 28.29
N LYS A 58 3.76 -11.16 28.44
CA LYS A 58 4.62 -12.35 28.31
C LYS A 58 4.60 -12.88 26.88
N TYR A 59 5.76 -13.36 26.43
CA TYR A 59 5.91 -14.02 25.14
C TYR A 59 5.41 -15.47 25.21
N LYS A 60 4.97 -16.04 24.08
CA LYS A 60 4.63 -17.45 23.94
C LYS A 60 5.89 -18.27 24.30
N ALA A 61 5.71 -19.30 25.12
CA ALA A 61 6.85 -20.10 25.62
C ALA A 61 7.60 -20.72 24.45
N GLY A 62 8.93 -20.55 24.42
CA GLY A 62 9.78 -21.09 23.35
C GLY A 62 10.05 -20.13 22.19
N THR A 63 9.41 -18.95 22.15
CA THR A 63 9.65 -17.93 21.09
C THR A 63 11.14 -17.65 20.95
N SER A 64 11.64 -17.73 19.72
CA SER A 64 13.02 -17.37 19.40
C SER A 64 13.14 -15.98 18.79
N PHE A 65 14.32 -15.37 18.93
CA PHE A 65 14.63 -14.09 18.30
C PHE A 65 14.62 -14.21 16.78
N GLU A 66 15.10 -15.33 16.25
CA GLU A 66 15.16 -15.62 14.82
C GLU A 66 13.76 -15.64 14.19
N GLU A 67 12.74 -16.17 14.87
CA GLU A 67 11.35 -16.10 14.39
C GLU A 67 10.83 -14.67 14.26
N ILE A 68 11.18 -13.79 15.21
CA ILE A 68 10.79 -12.37 15.16
C ILE A 68 11.46 -11.71 13.94
N VAL A 69 12.73 -12.03 13.71
CA VAL A 69 13.48 -11.54 12.54
C VAL A 69 12.91 -12.09 11.22
N SER A 70 12.55 -13.37 11.16
CA SER A 70 11.91 -13.97 9.98
C SER A 70 10.58 -13.28 9.66
N LEU A 71 9.76 -12.97 10.67
CA LEU A 71 8.53 -12.21 10.44
C LEU A 71 8.78 -10.77 9.97
N TYR A 72 9.83 -10.12 10.48
CA TYR A 72 10.26 -8.79 10.00
C TYR A 72 10.69 -8.85 8.53
N LYS A 73 11.54 -9.81 8.17
CA LYS A 73 12.03 -10.02 6.80
C LYS A 73 10.87 -10.33 5.86
N PHE A 74 9.92 -11.17 6.28
CA PHE A 74 8.69 -11.41 5.53
C PHE A 74 7.91 -10.13 5.24
N ASP A 75 7.69 -9.25 6.22
CA ASP A 75 7.01 -7.98 5.98
C ASP A 75 7.80 -7.05 5.03
N ALA A 76 9.14 -7.07 5.10
CA ALA A 76 9.98 -6.35 4.15
C ALA A 76 9.79 -6.85 2.70
N GLU A 77 9.83 -8.16 2.49
CA GLU A 77 9.61 -8.79 1.18
C GLU A 77 8.18 -8.55 0.67
N LEU A 78 7.18 -8.57 1.56
CA LEU A 78 5.82 -8.18 1.20
C LEU A 78 5.77 -6.73 0.72
N ARG A 79 6.42 -5.79 1.43
CA ARG A 79 6.45 -4.38 1.00
C ARG A 79 7.05 -4.22 -0.38
N GLU A 80 8.18 -4.88 -0.63
CA GLU A 80 8.84 -4.80 -1.93
C GLU A 80 7.95 -5.38 -3.06
N LEU A 81 7.34 -6.54 -2.80
CA LEU A 81 6.41 -7.18 -3.73
C LEU A 81 5.21 -6.28 -4.04
N PHE A 82 4.51 -5.78 -3.03
CA PHE A 82 3.33 -4.94 -3.22
C PHE A 82 3.70 -3.58 -3.85
N PHE A 83 4.82 -2.98 -3.44
CA PHE A 83 5.28 -1.71 -3.96
C PHE A 83 5.54 -1.75 -5.47
N LYS A 84 6.16 -2.84 -5.96
CA LYS A 84 6.38 -3.06 -7.40
C LYS A 84 5.08 -2.93 -8.22
N TYR A 85 4.01 -3.60 -7.79
CA TYR A 85 2.74 -3.58 -8.52
C TYR A 85 1.93 -2.30 -8.29
N LEU A 86 2.08 -1.65 -7.12
CA LEU A 86 1.54 -0.30 -6.89
C LEU A 86 2.16 0.72 -7.86
N LEU A 87 3.48 0.68 -8.09
CA LEU A 87 4.16 1.54 -9.05
C LEU A 87 3.69 1.30 -10.49
N GLN A 88 3.36 0.05 -10.84
CA GLN A 88 2.78 -0.28 -12.14
C GLN A 88 1.40 0.36 -12.33
N ILE A 89 0.51 0.23 -11.34
CA ILE A 89 -0.82 0.86 -11.37
C ILE A 89 -0.68 2.39 -11.42
N GLU A 90 0.19 2.97 -10.60
CA GLU A 90 0.47 4.41 -10.56
C GLU A 90 0.88 4.93 -11.95
N ARG A 91 1.78 4.22 -12.64
CA ARG A 91 2.21 4.56 -14.01
C ARG A 91 1.08 4.45 -15.03
N GLN A 92 0.25 3.41 -14.96
CA GLN A 92 -0.89 3.26 -15.85
C GLN A 92 -1.92 4.39 -15.64
N MET A 93 -2.25 4.70 -14.39
CA MET A 93 -3.16 5.80 -14.05
C MET A 93 -2.63 7.14 -14.54
N ARG A 94 -1.32 7.41 -14.33
CA ARG A 94 -0.66 8.62 -14.84
C ARG A 94 -0.83 8.78 -16.35
N SER A 95 -0.60 7.70 -17.11
CA SER A 95 -0.73 7.70 -18.56
C SER A 95 -2.18 7.93 -18.99
N LEU A 96 -3.13 7.14 -18.49
CA LEU A 96 -4.54 7.24 -18.89
C LEU A 96 -5.15 8.59 -18.51
N MET A 97 -4.88 9.07 -17.30
CA MET A 97 -5.45 10.33 -16.82
C MET A 97 -4.92 11.53 -17.61
N SER A 98 -3.61 11.58 -17.90
CA SER A 98 -3.04 12.67 -18.70
C SER A 98 -3.53 12.60 -20.15
N TYR A 99 -3.55 11.41 -20.75
CA TYR A 99 -4.05 11.20 -22.10
C TYR A 99 -5.50 11.68 -22.28
N TYR A 100 -6.44 11.14 -21.49
CA TYR A 100 -7.86 11.49 -21.67
C TYR A 100 -8.18 12.93 -21.25
N PHE A 101 -7.42 13.51 -20.32
CA PHE A 101 -7.59 14.93 -19.99
C PHE A 101 -7.16 15.81 -21.18
N THR A 102 -5.98 15.53 -21.75
CA THR A 102 -5.46 16.24 -22.91
C THR A 102 -6.33 16.05 -24.15
N GLU A 103 -6.87 14.85 -24.37
CA GLU A 103 -7.81 14.58 -25.46
C GLU A 103 -9.07 15.45 -25.35
N MET A 104 -9.55 15.69 -24.12
CA MET A 104 -10.78 16.45 -23.88
C MET A 104 -10.59 17.97 -23.93
N TYR A 105 -9.48 18.48 -23.37
CA TYR A 105 -9.28 19.92 -23.15
C TYR A 105 -8.14 20.54 -23.95
N GLY A 106 -7.30 19.72 -24.59
CA GLY A 106 -6.12 20.16 -25.32
C GLY A 106 -4.82 20.05 -24.52
N ALA A 107 -3.70 20.34 -25.20
CA ALA A 107 -2.34 20.15 -24.67
C ALA A 107 -1.79 21.36 -23.91
N GLU A 108 -2.40 22.54 -24.06
CA GLU A 108 -1.91 23.79 -23.48
C GLU A 108 -1.87 23.73 -21.95
N GLN A 109 -0.83 24.31 -21.35
CA GLN A 109 -0.62 24.27 -19.90
C GLN A 109 -1.77 24.91 -19.12
N LYS A 110 -2.43 25.93 -19.68
CA LYS A 110 -3.59 26.60 -19.07
C LYS A 110 -4.74 25.64 -18.79
N GLN A 111 -4.89 24.56 -19.56
CA GLN A 111 -6.05 23.68 -19.50
C GLN A 111 -6.10 22.86 -18.20
N TYR A 112 -4.98 22.27 -17.78
CA TYR A 112 -4.94 21.53 -16.51
C TYR A 112 -4.80 22.44 -15.28
N LEU A 113 -4.56 23.74 -15.49
CA LEU A 113 -4.52 24.76 -14.45
C LEU A 113 -5.86 25.52 -14.30
N ASP A 114 -6.82 25.31 -15.20
CA ASP A 114 -8.16 25.88 -15.12
C ASP A 114 -9.07 25.02 -14.23
N ALA A 115 -9.61 25.62 -13.18
CA ALA A 115 -10.55 24.98 -12.27
C ALA A 115 -11.86 24.53 -12.96
N ASN A 116 -12.25 25.18 -14.06
CA ASN A 116 -13.47 24.86 -14.79
C ASN A 116 -13.39 23.58 -15.61
N ASN A 117 -12.18 23.10 -15.91
CA ASN A 117 -11.93 21.79 -16.55
C ASN A 117 -12.02 20.62 -15.55
N TYR A 118 -12.37 20.91 -14.30
CA TYR A 118 -12.65 19.93 -13.25
C TYR A 118 -14.10 20.04 -12.78
N ASN A 119 -14.56 19.05 -12.01
CA ASN A 119 -15.89 19.06 -11.40
C ASN A 119 -15.96 20.06 -10.23
N ASN A 120 -16.05 21.36 -10.54
CA ASN A 120 -15.97 22.50 -9.63
C ASN A 120 -17.26 22.75 -8.84
N THR A 121 -17.69 21.73 -8.08
CA THR A 121 -18.76 21.86 -7.09
C THR A 121 -18.23 22.43 -5.77
N LYS A 122 -19.11 23.00 -4.93
CA LYS A 122 -18.76 23.48 -3.57
C LYS A 122 -17.98 22.43 -2.76
N ARG A 123 -18.36 21.16 -2.88
CA ARG A 123 -17.69 20.02 -2.20
C ARG A 123 -16.26 19.80 -2.69
N ASN A 124 -15.99 19.99 -3.98
CA ASN A 124 -14.69 19.70 -4.60
C ASN A 124 -13.76 20.90 -4.62
N HIS A 125 -14.28 22.13 -4.47
CA HIS A 125 -13.54 23.37 -4.64
C HIS A 125 -12.21 23.39 -3.89
N ALA A 126 -12.20 23.09 -2.59
CA ALA A 126 -10.97 23.06 -1.79
C ALA A 126 -9.95 22.01 -2.28
N THR A 127 -10.41 20.90 -2.86
CA THR A 127 -9.54 19.89 -3.47
C THR A 127 -8.94 20.40 -4.77
N ILE A 128 -9.75 21.04 -5.62
CA ILE A 128 -9.32 21.60 -6.91
C ILE A 128 -8.29 22.71 -6.70
N VAL A 129 -8.53 23.62 -5.76
CA VAL A 129 -7.57 24.70 -5.42
C VAL A 129 -6.22 24.11 -4.98
N LYS A 130 -6.23 23.11 -4.10
CA LYS A 130 -5.01 22.43 -3.65
C LYS A 130 -4.32 21.66 -4.78
N LEU A 131 -5.09 21.02 -5.66
CA LEU A 131 -4.58 20.32 -6.83
C LEU A 131 -3.90 21.29 -7.80
N ILE A 132 -4.55 22.37 -8.18
CA ILE A 132 -3.99 23.40 -9.07
C ILE A 132 -2.74 24.01 -8.45
N ALA A 133 -2.74 24.34 -7.16
CA ALA A 133 -1.53 24.81 -6.47
C ALA A 133 -0.39 23.78 -6.53
N THR A 134 -0.71 22.49 -6.49
CA THR A 134 0.28 21.40 -6.63
C THR A 134 0.79 21.29 -8.06
N LEU A 135 -0.08 21.39 -9.05
CA LEU A 135 0.27 21.39 -10.47
C LEU A 135 1.15 22.60 -10.81
N LYS A 136 0.80 23.80 -10.34
CA LYS A 136 1.62 25.03 -10.50
C LYS A 136 3.00 24.90 -9.89
N ARG A 137 3.14 24.26 -8.72
CA ARG A 137 4.47 23.99 -8.14
C ARG A 137 5.25 22.96 -8.96
N ALA A 138 4.56 21.97 -9.52
CA ALA A 138 5.19 20.98 -10.39
C ALA A 138 5.66 21.58 -11.73
N THR A 139 5.06 22.69 -12.21
CA THR A 139 5.56 23.36 -13.42
C THR A 139 6.83 24.16 -13.17
N THR A 140 7.09 24.58 -11.93
CA THR A 140 8.24 25.41 -11.54
C THR A 140 9.39 24.66 -10.86
N THR A 141 9.20 23.40 -10.44
CA THR A 141 10.25 22.56 -9.83
C THR A 141 11.51 22.49 -10.70
N THR A 142 12.69 22.56 -10.06
CA THR A 142 13.98 22.39 -10.73
C THR A 142 14.56 20.99 -10.61
N ASP A 143 13.89 20.11 -9.87
CA ASP A 143 14.41 18.79 -9.47
C ASP A 143 14.46 17.79 -10.63
N TYR A 144 13.76 18.09 -11.74
CA TYR A 144 13.61 17.19 -12.88
C TYR A 144 14.13 17.83 -14.17
N THR A 145 15.16 17.23 -14.76
CA THR A 145 15.82 17.72 -15.98
C THR A 145 14.86 17.88 -17.16
N TYR A 146 13.93 16.93 -17.33
CA TYR A 146 12.93 17.00 -18.41
C TYR A 146 11.93 18.15 -18.22
N ILE A 147 11.55 18.47 -16.97
CA ILE A 147 10.70 19.63 -16.68
C ILE A 147 11.43 20.93 -17.05
N ASN A 148 12.70 21.04 -16.66
CA ASN A 148 13.53 22.19 -16.97
C ASN A 148 13.70 22.37 -18.49
N TYR A 149 13.91 21.27 -19.22
CA TYR A 149 14.00 21.27 -20.68
C TYR A 149 12.70 21.80 -21.31
N TYR A 150 11.53 21.25 -20.96
CA TYR A 150 10.26 21.69 -21.56
C TYR A 150 9.97 23.16 -21.26
N ARG A 151 10.20 23.60 -20.02
CA ARG A 151 9.99 25.00 -19.62
C ARG A 151 10.92 25.96 -20.39
N LYS A 152 12.19 25.61 -20.53
CA LYS A 152 13.19 26.45 -21.22
C LYS A 152 12.98 26.50 -22.73
N THR A 153 12.64 25.36 -23.34
CA THR A 153 12.53 25.22 -24.80
C THR A 153 11.18 25.64 -25.35
N TYR A 154 10.08 25.29 -24.65
CA TYR A 154 8.72 25.50 -25.17
C TYR A 154 7.89 26.50 -24.35
N GLY A 155 8.38 26.99 -23.21
CA GLY A 155 7.66 27.90 -22.32
C GLY A 155 6.49 27.26 -21.55
N GLU A 156 6.00 26.10 -22.00
CA GLU A 156 4.92 25.35 -21.40
C GLU A 156 5.28 23.87 -21.20
N ILE A 157 4.63 23.23 -20.23
CA ILE A 157 4.80 21.81 -19.93
C ILE A 157 3.48 21.09 -20.16
N PRO A 158 3.41 20.17 -21.15
CA PRO A 158 2.22 19.38 -21.36
C PRO A 158 1.90 18.45 -20.19
N LEU A 159 0.62 18.13 -19.98
CA LEU A 159 0.19 17.34 -18.82
C LEU A 159 0.83 15.95 -18.76
N TRP A 160 1.02 15.26 -19.89
CA TRP A 160 1.65 13.93 -19.90
C TRP A 160 3.13 13.96 -19.48
N VAL A 161 3.81 15.10 -19.64
CA VAL A 161 5.16 15.31 -19.12
C VAL A 161 5.08 15.61 -17.63
N LEU A 162 4.24 16.58 -17.24
CA LEU A 162 4.07 17.02 -15.85
C LEU A 162 3.62 15.89 -14.92
N ALA A 163 2.76 15.00 -15.41
CA ALA A 163 2.17 13.93 -14.63
C ALA A 163 3.23 12.99 -14.03
N ASN A 164 4.43 12.90 -14.62
CA ASN A 164 5.56 12.11 -14.09
C ASN A 164 6.13 12.64 -12.77
N VAL A 165 5.89 13.90 -12.45
CA VAL A 165 6.26 14.54 -11.17
C VAL A 165 5.19 14.29 -10.09
N LEU A 166 3.97 13.91 -10.49
CA LEU A 166 2.86 13.74 -9.55
C LEU A 166 3.00 12.43 -8.78
N THR A 167 2.83 12.54 -7.45
CA THR A 167 2.71 11.40 -6.55
C THR A 167 1.39 10.66 -6.79
N PHE A 168 1.33 9.40 -6.36
CA PHE A 168 0.09 8.63 -6.45
C PHE A 168 -1.09 9.32 -5.75
N GLY A 169 -0.85 9.96 -4.61
CA GLY A 169 -1.89 10.72 -3.90
C GLY A 169 -2.39 11.96 -4.66
N ASN A 170 -1.53 12.60 -5.46
CA ASN A 170 -1.96 13.68 -6.35
C ASN A 170 -2.85 13.13 -7.48
N LEU A 171 -2.47 12.00 -8.07
CA LEU A 171 -3.29 11.31 -9.09
C LEU A 171 -4.65 10.87 -8.53
N SER A 172 -4.68 10.28 -7.33
CA SER A 172 -5.94 9.90 -6.67
C SER A 172 -6.86 11.11 -6.46
N LYS A 173 -6.32 12.24 -5.98
CA LYS A 173 -7.08 13.49 -5.80
C LYS A 173 -7.54 14.08 -7.14
N MET A 174 -6.69 14.05 -8.16
CA MET A 174 -7.00 14.52 -9.50
C MET A 174 -8.14 13.70 -10.12
N PHE A 175 -8.07 12.37 -10.04
CA PHE A 175 -9.14 11.50 -10.50
C PHE A 175 -10.46 11.83 -9.79
N ARG A 176 -10.46 12.01 -8.47
CA ARG A 176 -11.66 12.37 -7.70
C ARG A 176 -12.37 13.62 -8.19
N VAL A 177 -11.62 14.64 -8.64
CA VAL A 177 -12.20 15.91 -9.09
C VAL A 177 -12.36 16.01 -10.60
N PHE A 178 -12.04 14.96 -11.36
CA PHE A 178 -12.38 14.90 -12.77
C PHE A 178 -13.90 14.96 -13.00
N PRO A 179 -14.33 15.55 -14.13
CA PRO A 179 -15.71 15.42 -14.60
C PRO A 179 -16.11 13.97 -14.81
N GLN A 180 -17.41 13.68 -14.72
CA GLN A 180 -17.97 12.34 -14.83
C GLN A 180 -17.61 11.65 -16.16
N SER A 181 -17.60 12.41 -17.27
CA SER A 181 -17.21 11.93 -18.59
C SER A 181 -15.77 11.42 -18.62
N LEU A 182 -14.85 12.17 -18.01
CA LEU A 182 -13.44 11.84 -17.96
C LEU A 182 -13.15 10.67 -17.01
N LYS A 183 -13.77 10.65 -15.82
CA LYS A 183 -13.74 9.50 -14.91
C LYS A 183 -14.23 8.23 -15.60
N SER A 184 -15.31 8.32 -16.38
CA SER A 184 -15.84 7.20 -17.16
C SER A 184 -14.83 6.67 -18.16
N LYS A 185 -14.23 7.56 -18.99
CA LYS A 185 -13.21 7.18 -19.99
C LYS A 185 -12.03 6.44 -19.35
N VAL A 186 -11.50 6.95 -18.24
CA VAL A 186 -10.41 6.30 -17.51
C VAL A 186 -10.86 4.93 -16.95
N SER A 187 -12.02 4.86 -16.29
CA SER A 187 -12.49 3.63 -15.62
C SER A 187 -12.83 2.49 -16.58
N LYS A 188 -13.26 2.79 -17.81
CA LYS A 188 -13.54 1.79 -18.86
C LYS A 188 -12.33 0.93 -19.24
N ASN A 189 -11.11 1.37 -18.94
CA ASN A 189 -9.91 0.57 -19.16
C ASN A 189 -9.76 -0.58 -18.13
N PHE A 190 -10.65 -0.64 -17.14
CA PHE A 190 -10.59 -1.57 -16.01
C PHE A 190 -11.93 -2.25 -15.74
N GLU A 191 -12.67 -2.60 -16.80
CA GLU A 191 -13.95 -3.31 -16.65
C GLU A 191 -13.84 -4.56 -15.77
N PRO A 192 -14.81 -4.81 -14.87
CA PRO A 192 -16.13 -4.15 -14.76
C PRO A 192 -16.19 -2.93 -13.81
N LEU A 193 -15.06 -2.31 -13.43
CA LEU A 193 -15.07 -1.27 -12.41
C LEU A 193 -15.85 -0.02 -12.84
N ASN A 194 -16.72 0.46 -11.95
CA ASN A 194 -17.33 1.78 -12.09
C ASN A 194 -16.43 2.89 -11.49
N GLN A 195 -16.82 4.14 -11.73
CA GLN A 195 -16.03 5.32 -11.34
C GLN A 195 -15.89 5.48 -9.82
N HIS A 196 -16.92 5.11 -9.07
CA HIS A 196 -16.90 5.18 -7.61
C HIS A 196 -15.97 4.10 -7.03
N GLN A 197 -16.05 2.88 -7.55
CA GLN A 197 -15.15 1.77 -7.20
C GLN A 197 -13.70 2.13 -7.50
N MET A 198 -13.43 2.71 -8.66
CA MET A 198 -12.09 3.19 -9.04
C MET A 198 -11.59 4.25 -8.05
N GLU A 199 -12.40 5.24 -7.69
CA GLU A 199 -12.02 6.27 -6.72
C GLU A 199 -11.64 5.66 -5.35
N GLN A 200 -12.44 4.72 -4.86
CA GLN A 200 -12.17 4.02 -3.60
C GLN A 200 -10.90 3.15 -3.67
N PHE A 201 -10.68 2.45 -4.79
CA PHE A 201 -9.46 1.67 -4.99
C PHE A 201 -8.23 2.59 -4.96
N LEU A 202 -8.23 3.69 -5.69
CA LEU A 202 -7.11 4.64 -5.71
C LEU A 202 -6.85 5.24 -4.32
N SER A 203 -7.89 5.48 -3.51
CA SER A 203 -7.73 5.96 -2.14
C SER A 203 -6.99 4.95 -1.27
N VAL A 204 -7.47 3.69 -1.25
CA VAL A 204 -6.86 2.60 -0.48
C VAL A 204 -5.43 2.33 -0.95
N LEU A 205 -5.21 2.21 -2.26
CA LEU A 205 -3.89 1.92 -2.84
C LEU A 205 -2.88 3.03 -2.54
N THR A 206 -3.29 4.30 -2.49
CA THR A 206 -2.41 5.42 -2.09
C THR A 206 -1.88 5.22 -0.67
N LYS A 207 -2.73 4.79 0.28
CA LYS A 207 -2.33 4.56 1.67
C LYS A 207 -1.35 3.40 1.78
N TYR A 208 -1.65 2.28 1.12
CA TYR A 208 -0.75 1.12 1.11
C TYR A 208 0.58 1.40 0.40
N ARG A 209 0.59 2.21 -0.66
CA ARG A 209 1.82 2.67 -1.31
C ARG A 209 2.68 3.49 -0.36
N ASN A 210 2.08 4.36 0.45
CA ASN A 210 2.82 5.14 1.44
C ASN A 210 3.37 4.25 2.57
N VAL A 211 2.59 3.29 3.07
CA VAL A 211 3.07 2.30 4.06
C VAL A 211 4.30 1.56 3.57
N CYS A 212 4.28 1.10 2.31
CA CYS A 212 5.43 0.44 1.71
C CYS A 212 6.63 1.40 1.60
N ALA A 213 6.41 2.62 1.11
CA ALA A 213 7.47 3.62 0.90
C ALA A 213 8.10 4.13 2.21
N HIS A 214 7.35 4.16 3.31
CA HIS A 214 7.84 4.60 4.62
C HIS A 214 8.40 3.46 5.48
N GLY A 215 8.41 2.22 5.00
CA GLY A 215 8.90 1.08 5.77
C GLY A 215 8.07 0.80 7.02
N GLU A 216 6.77 1.15 6.99
CA GLU A 216 5.82 0.80 8.06
C GLU A 216 5.40 -0.67 7.94
N ARG A 217 4.84 -1.25 9.02
CA ARG A 217 4.44 -2.67 9.01
C ARG A 217 3.22 -2.91 8.12
N LEU A 218 3.38 -3.64 7.02
CA LEU A 218 2.37 -3.79 5.97
C LEU A 218 1.32 -4.86 6.29
N PHE A 219 1.74 -6.06 6.70
CA PHE A 219 0.84 -7.22 6.76
C PHE A 219 -0.30 -7.09 7.78
N THR A 220 -0.19 -6.20 8.77
CA THR A 220 -1.28 -5.89 9.71
C THR A 220 -1.86 -4.50 9.52
N TYR A 221 -1.41 -3.74 8.52
CA TYR A 221 -1.89 -2.38 8.30
C TYR A 221 -3.37 -2.39 7.94
N ARG A 222 -4.12 -1.44 8.51
CA ARG A 222 -5.52 -1.18 8.20
C ARG A 222 -5.67 0.31 7.93
N THR A 223 -6.29 0.67 6.81
CA THR A 223 -6.59 2.06 6.47
C THR A 223 -8.00 2.43 6.96
N VAL A 224 -8.25 3.74 7.10
CA VAL A 224 -9.59 4.27 7.34
C VAL A 224 -10.48 4.18 6.09
N ASP A 225 -9.87 4.22 4.91
CA ASP A 225 -10.56 4.14 3.63
C ASP A 225 -10.93 2.69 3.29
N ALA A 226 -12.08 2.45 2.67
CA ALA A 226 -12.50 1.12 2.25
C ALA A 226 -12.74 1.05 0.75
N ILE A 227 -12.35 -0.07 0.12
CA ILE A 227 -12.78 -0.37 -1.25
C ILE A 227 -14.29 -0.65 -1.28
N ALA A 228 -14.96 -0.49 -2.43
CA ALA A 228 -16.37 -0.88 -2.58
C ALA A 228 -16.57 -2.39 -2.48
N ASP A 229 -17.80 -2.82 -2.27
CA ASP A 229 -18.15 -4.22 -2.43
C ASP A 229 -17.95 -4.61 -3.89
N THR A 230 -17.40 -5.80 -4.09
CA THR A 230 -17.14 -6.37 -5.41
C THR A 230 -17.65 -7.79 -5.47
N PRO A 231 -17.92 -8.34 -6.67
CA PRO A 231 -18.31 -9.74 -6.82
C PRO A 231 -17.34 -10.72 -6.16
N LEU A 232 -16.04 -10.38 -6.07
CA LEU A 232 -15.04 -11.23 -5.41
C LEU A 232 -15.28 -11.39 -3.91
N HIS A 233 -15.83 -10.38 -3.21
CA HIS A 233 -16.15 -10.50 -1.79
C HIS A 233 -17.19 -11.61 -1.55
N LYS A 234 -18.23 -11.62 -2.40
CA LYS A 234 -19.28 -12.65 -2.36
C LYS A 234 -18.76 -14.01 -2.83
N LYS A 235 -18.06 -14.07 -3.97
CA LYS A 235 -17.58 -15.33 -4.58
C LYS A 235 -16.54 -16.05 -3.70
N LEU A 236 -15.76 -15.32 -2.91
CA LEU A 236 -14.82 -15.89 -1.94
C LEU A 236 -15.45 -16.11 -0.56
N SER A 237 -16.73 -15.81 -0.37
CA SER A 237 -17.44 -16.00 0.91
C SER A 237 -16.74 -15.33 2.09
N LEU A 238 -16.38 -14.05 1.92
CA LEU A 238 -15.75 -13.28 3.00
C LEU A 238 -16.72 -13.12 4.18
N PRO A 239 -16.21 -13.14 5.43
CA PRO A 239 -17.06 -13.01 6.61
C PRO A 239 -17.75 -11.64 6.65
N GLN A 240 -18.99 -11.64 7.11
CA GLN A 240 -19.84 -10.45 7.23
C GLN A 240 -20.39 -10.34 8.65
N SER A 241 -20.43 -9.10 9.16
CA SER A 241 -21.20 -8.73 10.34
C SER A 241 -22.41 -7.92 9.88
N GLY A 242 -23.59 -8.54 9.91
CA GLY A 242 -24.77 -8.00 9.24
C GLY A 242 -24.53 -7.83 7.74
N ASN A 243 -24.68 -6.59 7.24
CA ASN A 243 -24.50 -6.26 5.82
C ASN A 243 -23.08 -5.80 5.46
N GLN A 244 -22.13 -5.80 6.40
CA GLN A 244 -20.77 -5.28 6.17
C GLN A 244 -19.74 -6.40 6.19
N TYR A 245 -18.84 -6.40 5.21
CA TYR A 245 -17.70 -7.34 5.20
C TYR A 245 -16.66 -6.94 6.25
N GLU A 246 -16.23 -7.91 7.05
CA GLU A 246 -15.23 -7.71 8.09
C GLU A 246 -13.79 -7.69 7.54
N LYS A 247 -13.60 -8.24 6.34
CA LYS A 247 -12.30 -8.42 5.68
C LYS A 247 -12.36 -8.01 4.22
N GLY A 248 -11.20 -7.76 3.61
CA GLY A 248 -11.09 -7.42 2.19
C GLY A 248 -11.49 -5.99 1.84
N LYS A 249 -11.72 -5.14 2.84
CA LYS A 249 -12.22 -3.76 2.65
C LYS A 249 -11.15 -2.70 2.90
N GLN A 250 -10.51 -2.79 4.06
CA GLN A 250 -9.57 -1.82 4.61
C GLN A 250 -8.17 -2.41 4.82
N ASP A 251 -7.96 -3.65 4.37
CA ASP A 251 -6.82 -4.49 4.73
C ASP A 251 -5.97 -4.89 3.54
N LEU A 252 -4.88 -5.63 3.81
CA LEU A 252 -3.96 -6.02 2.75
C LEU A 252 -4.66 -6.88 1.70
N PHE A 253 -5.67 -7.65 2.08
CA PHE A 253 -6.48 -8.40 1.11
C PHE A 253 -7.32 -7.49 0.21
N ALA A 254 -7.76 -6.32 0.69
CA ALA A 254 -8.39 -5.30 -0.16
C ALA A 254 -7.47 -4.85 -1.31
N VAL A 255 -6.16 -4.75 -1.05
CA VAL A 255 -5.15 -4.45 -2.08
C VAL A 255 -5.04 -5.58 -3.09
N VAL A 256 -5.06 -6.84 -2.65
CA VAL A 256 -5.07 -8.01 -3.53
C VAL A 256 -6.31 -8.02 -4.42
N ILE A 257 -7.48 -7.67 -3.87
CA ILE A 257 -8.72 -7.49 -4.64
C ILE A 257 -8.53 -6.37 -5.67
N ALA A 258 -8.05 -5.20 -5.28
CA ALA A 258 -7.82 -4.08 -6.20
C ALA A 258 -6.84 -4.44 -7.32
N PHE A 259 -5.72 -5.11 -6.99
CA PHE A 259 -4.76 -5.63 -7.98
C PHE A 259 -5.41 -6.58 -8.98
N ARG A 260 -6.34 -7.44 -8.53
CA ARG A 260 -7.04 -8.38 -9.41
C ARG A 260 -7.82 -7.68 -10.53
N TYR A 261 -8.34 -6.48 -10.26
CA TYR A 261 -9.06 -5.67 -11.24
C TYR A 261 -8.15 -4.74 -12.05
N LEU A 262 -7.09 -4.21 -11.45
CA LEU A 262 -6.28 -3.14 -12.06
C LEU A 262 -5.05 -3.65 -12.81
N LEU A 263 -4.52 -4.83 -12.46
CA LEU A 263 -3.36 -5.39 -13.13
C LEU A 263 -3.77 -6.24 -14.34
N PRO A 264 -2.93 -6.29 -15.39
CA PRO A 264 -3.04 -7.31 -16.43
C PRO A 264 -3.03 -8.72 -15.82
N GLY A 265 -3.81 -9.64 -16.41
CA GLY A 265 -3.97 -10.99 -15.85
C GLY A 265 -2.64 -11.73 -15.64
N LYS A 266 -1.69 -11.60 -16.57
CA LYS A 266 -0.34 -12.20 -16.46
C LYS A 266 0.41 -11.66 -15.24
N ASP A 267 0.37 -10.36 -15.02
CA ASP A 267 1.09 -9.69 -13.93
C ASP A 267 0.48 -10.03 -12.58
N PHE A 268 -0.86 -10.09 -12.51
CA PHE A 268 -1.56 -10.55 -11.31
C PHE A 268 -1.24 -12.01 -10.96
N LEU A 269 -1.16 -12.90 -11.95
CA LEU A 269 -0.77 -14.29 -11.73
C LEU A 269 0.65 -14.40 -11.18
N GLU A 270 1.58 -13.61 -11.72
CA GLU A 270 2.96 -13.55 -11.23
C GLU A 270 3.03 -13.00 -9.80
N PHE A 271 2.30 -11.91 -9.52
CA PHE A 271 2.16 -11.37 -8.16
C PHE A 271 1.67 -12.44 -7.19
N LYS A 272 0.58 -13.13 -7.55
CA LYS A 272 -0.02 -14.17 -6.71
C LYS A 272 0.96 -15.31 -6.42
N ARG A 273 1.69 -15.80 -7.44
CA ARG A 273 2.69 -16.87 -7.24
C ARG A 273 3.76 -16.45 -6.24
N LYS A 274 4.29 -15.23 -6.37
CA LYS A 274 5.28 -14.68 -5.44
C LYS A 274 4.71 -14.53 -4.04
N LEU A 275 3.50 -13.99 -3.92
CA LEU A 275 2.82 -13.86 -2.62
C LEU A 275 2.63 -15.21 -1.93
N ILE A 276 2.25 -16.25 -2.66
CA ILE A 276 2.16 -17.62 -2.13
C ILE A 276 3.53 -18.08 -1.62
N LYS A 277 4.59 -17.90 -2.41
CA LYS A 277 5.95 -18.29 -2.04
C LYS A 277 6.41 -17.60 -0.74
N GLU A 278 6.15 -16.31 -0.60
CA GLU A 278 6.53 -15.55 0.59
C GLU A 278 5.77 -16.01 1.85
N ILE A 279 4.46 -16.27 1.72
CA ILE A 279 3.64 -16.80 2.81
C ILE A 279 4.10 -18.22 3.19
N ASP A 280 4.32 -19.09 2.21
CA ASP A 280 4.75 -20.46 2.45
C ASP A 280 6.17 -20.50 3.06
N ARG A 281 7.04 -19.53 2.76
CA ARG A 281 8.36 -19.38 3.38
C ARG A 281 8.23 -19.03 4.86
N VAL A 282 7.53 -17.95 5.20
CA VAL A 282 7.43 -17.50 6.60
C VAL A 282 6.72 -18.52 7.48
N ASN A 283 5.74 -19.27 6.94
CA ASN A 283 5.05 -20.33 7.67
C ASN A 283 5.99 -21.51 8.04
N ARG A 284 7.11 -21.70 7.33
CA ARG A 284 8.12 -22.71 7.68
C ARG A 284 9.14 -22.18 8.69
N GLU A 285 9.38 -20.88 8.68
CA GLU A 285 10.38 -20.22 9.53
C GLU A 285 9.81 -19.77 10.89
N VAL A 286 8.49 -19.58 10.99
CA VAL A 286 7.81 -19.10 12.20
C VAL A 286 6.88 -20.18 12.75
N GLU A 287 7.25 -20.74 13.90
CA GLU A 287 6.53 -21.82 14.55
C GLU A 287 5.38 -21.30 15.42
N HIS A 288 5.59 -20.16 16.09
CA HIS A 288 4.66 -19.63 17.08
C HIS A 288 3.46 -18.86 16.50
N ILE A 289 3.38 -18.71 15.18
CA ILE A 289 2.27 -18.06 14.48
C ILE A 289 1.77 -19.02 13.40
N SER A 290 0.56 -19.55 13.58
CA SER A 290 -0.04 -20.43 12.57
C SER A 290 -0.33 -19.66 11.27
N GLU A 291 -0.33 -20.36 10.13
CA GLU A 291 -0.75 -19.78 8.85
C GLU A 291 -2.13 -19.12 8.95
N VAL A 292 -3.07 -19.76 9.65
CA VAL A 292 -4.43 -19.22 9.84
C VAL A 292 -4.41 -17.90 10.62
N GLU A 293 -3.59 -17.81 11.68
CA GLU A 293 -3.42 -16.57 12.45
C GLU A 293 -2.84 -15.46 11.57
N LEU A 294 -1.78 -15.77 10.81
CA LEU A 294 -1.11 -14.82 9.92
C LEU A 294 -2.06 -14.29 8.84
N LEU A 295 -2.74 -15.20 8.11
CA LEU A 295 -3.70 -14.84 7.07
C LEU A 295 -4.85 -14.00 7.64
N ASN A 296 -5.34 -14.34 8.83
CA ASN A 296 -6.39 -13.55 9.49
C ASN A 296 -5.95 -12.12 9.78
N LYS A 297 -4.71 -11.91 10.25
CA LYS A 297 -4.16 -10.57 10.48
C LYS A 297 -4.02 -9.76 9.20
N MET A 298 -3.69 -10.43 8.09
CA MET A 298 -3.63 -9.83 6.75
C MET A 298 -5.00 -9.54 6.13
N GLY A 299 -6.08 -10.10 6.69
CA GLY A 299 -7.43 -10.00 6.15
C GLY A 299 -7.75 -11.03 5.06
N PHE A 300 -6.91 -12.04 4.91
CA PHE A 300 -7.05 -13.06 3.88
C PHE A 300 -8.09 -14.12 4.33
N PRO A 301 -9.07 -14.47 3.49
CA PRO A 301 -9.94 -15.62 3.76
C PRO A 301 -9.20 -16.94 3.50
N LYS A 302 -9.65 -18.05 4.09
CA LYS A 302 -9.00 -19.37 3.92
C LYS A 302 -8.83 -19.78 2.45
N ASN A 303 -9.81 -19.42 1.61
CA ASN A 303 -9.85 -19.72 0.18
C ASN A 303 -9.25 -18.61 -0.71
N TRP A 304 -8.48 -17.66 -0.17
CA TRP A 304 -7.97 -16.50 -0.93
C TRP A 304 -7.21 -16.89 -2.21
N LYS A 305 -6.52 -18.04 -2.20
CA LYS A 305 -5.80 -18.58 -3.37
C LYS A 305 -6.75 -18.86 -4.55
N ASN A 306 -8.06 -18.93 -4.34
CA ASN A 306 -9.07 -19.12 -5.38
C ASN A 306 -9.48 -17.83 -6.09
N ILE A 307 -8.95 -16.65 -5.73
CA ILE A 307 -9.31 -15.36 -6.33
C ILE A 307 -9.20 -15.32 -7.87
N THR A 308 -8.33 -16.16 -8.46
CA THR A 308 -8.17 -16.28 -9.92
C THR A 308 -9.14 -17.24 -10.59
N ARG A 309 -9.84 -18.10 -9.83
CA ARG A 309 -10.84 -19.03 -10.38
C ARG A 309 -12.12 -18.32 -10.82
N TYR A 310 -12.34 -17.10 -10.33
CA TYR A 310 -13.54 -16.34 -10.61
C TYR A 310 -13.30 -15.35 -11.75
N HIS A 311 -14.15 -15.41 -12.76
CA HIS A 311 -14.25 -14.37 -13.78
C HIS A 311 -14.76 -13.06 -13.16
N LEU A 312 -14.19 -11.95 -13.60
CA LEU A 312 -14.58 -10.61 -13.19
C LEU A 312 -15.75 -10.06 -14.00
N LYS A 313 -16.03 -10.66 -15.16
CA LYS A 313 -17.22 -10.36 -15.97
C LYS A 313 -18.43 -11.10 -15.41
#